data_AF-A0A2I0QTM7-F1
#
_entry.id   AF-A0A2I0QTM7-F1
#
_cell.length_a   1.000
_cell.length_b   1.000
_cell.length_c   1.000
_cell.angle_alpha   90.00
_cell.angle_beta   90.00
_cell.angle_gamma   90.00
#
_symmetry.space_group_name_H-M   'P 1'
#
loop_
_entity.id
_entity.type
_entity.pdbx_description
1 polymer ?
#
loop_
_entity_poly.entity_id
_entity_poly.type
_entity_poly.pdbx_seq_one_letter_code
_entity_poly.pdbx_strand_id
1 'polypeptide(L)'
;MSKVYKFIRIVLIPVILTLLIVIPNYDDLHSESFYYYTLMGLIPALLFREVWRKMFDEWFYERWKTERNKPMTYHYAKGAAIGLGLIFIVASWYQYVFNGLTPWDIIIRLSDVGWALMIPAILILGGLLGWIQKPSQERRFRKVEKRMAEDKEKD
;
A
#
# COMPACT_ATOMS: atom_id res chain seq x y z
N MET A 1 -10.36 -16.16 -17.49
CA MET A 1 -8.91 -15.93 -17.21
C MET A 1 -8.12 -15.71 -18.52
N SER A 2 -7.57 -14.50 -18.78
CA SER A 2 -7.01 -14.14 -20.12
C SER A 2 -5.86 -15.05 -20.58
N LYS A 3 -5.90 -15.50 -21.85
CA LYS A 3 -4.88 -16.36 -22.50
C LYS A 3 -3.46 -15.81 -22.37
N VAL A 4 -3.31 -14.49 -22.28
CA VAL A 4 -2.03 -13.79 -22.10
C VAL A 4 -1.43 -14.06 -20.72
N TYR A 5 -2.25 -14.17 -19.66
CA TYR A 5 -1.75 -14.49 -18.31
C TYR A 5 -1.31 -15.94 -18.18
N LYS A 6 -2.04 -16.86 -18.82
CA LYS A 6 -1.64 -18.27 -18.92
C LYS A 6 -0.31 -18.37 -19.66
N PHE A 7 -0.15 -17.63 -20.75
CA PHE A 7 1.09 -17.56 -21.55
C PHE A 7 2.25 -16.94 -20.77
N ILE A 8 2.09 -15.79 -20.12
CA ILE A 8 3.14 -15.17 -19.29
C ILE A 8 3.54 -16.12 -18.15
N ARG A 9 2.58 -16.76 -17.47
CA ARG A 9 2.90 -17.73 -16.41
C ARG A 9 3.61 -18.98 -16.96
N ILE A 10 3.20 -19.47 -18.13
CA ILE A 10 3.79 -20.64 -18.80
C ILE A 10 5.14 -20.34 -19.43
N VAL A 11 5.45 -19.10 -19.81
CA VAL A 11 6.69 -18.74 -20.50
C VAL A 11 7.69 -18.07 -19.56
N LEU A 12 7.25 -17.13 -18.72
CA LEU A 12 8.12 -16.38 -17.81
C LEU A 12 8.68 -17.29 -16.71
N ILE A 13 7.89 -18.25 -16.20
CA ILE A 13 8.35 -19.21 -15.18
C ILE A 13 9.49 -20.10 -15.72
N PRO A 14 9.36 -20.79 -16.87
CA PRO A 14 10.46 -21.58 -17.41
C PRO A 14 11.64 -20.73 -17.88
N VAL A 15 11.44 -19.51 -18.37
CA VAL A 15 12.55 -18.61 -18.71
C VAL A 15 13.34 -18.21 -17.45
N ILE A 16 12.65 -17.85 -16.35
CA ILE A 16 13.28 -17.57 -15.07
C ILE A 16 13.98 -18.83 -14.52
N LEU A 17 13.35 -20.00 -14.61
CA LEU A 17 13.96 -21.30 -14.24
C LEU A 17 15.19 -21.65 -15.10
N THR A 18 15.18 -21.31 -16.38
CA THR A 18 16.31 -21.57 -17.28
C THR A 18 17.49 -20.66 -16.95
N LEU A 19 17.24 -19.36 -16.71
CA LEU A 19 18.25 -18.42 -16.22
C LEU A 19 18.81 -18.87 -14.85
N LEU A 20 17.95 -19.40 -13.99
CA LEU A 20 18.29 -20.00 -12.69
C LEU A 20 19.27 -21.18 -12.76
N ILE A 21 19.14 -22.01 -13.80
CA ILE A 21 20.01 -23.19 -13.99
C ILE A 21 21.30 -22.81 -14.71
N VAL A 22 21.25 -21.88 -15.66
CA VAL A 22 22.39 -21.57 -16.53
C VAL A 22 23.37 -20.58 -15.88
N ILE A 23 22.89 -19.57 -15.14
CA ILE A 23 23.74 -18.52 -14.55
C ILE A 23 24.79 -19.05 -13.54
N PRO A 24 24.47 -19.94 -12.57
CA PRO A 24 25.49 -20.43 -11.63
C PRO A 24 26.55 -21.33 -12.28
N ASN A 25 26.37 -21.76 -13.53
CA ASN A 25 27.37 -22.52 -14.28
C ASN A 25 28.37 -21.63 -15.04
N TYR A 26 28.19 -20.31 -15.05
CA TYR A 26 29.08 -19.34 -15.68
C TYR A 26 29.65 -18.39 -14.62
N ASP A 27 30.88 -18.70 -14.19
CA ASP A 27 31.82 -17.89 -13.39
C ASP A 27 31.61 -17.74 -11.87
N ASP A 28 32.77 -17.58 -11.20
CA ASP A 28 33.10 -17.34 -9.78
C ASP A 28 32.29 -16.21 -9.10
N LEU A 29 30.96 -16.29 -9.14
CA LEU A 29 30.08 -15.34 -8.47
C LEU A 29 30.19 -15.52 -6.95
N HIS A 30 30.89 -14.57 -6.35
CA HIS A 30 31.43 -14.51 -4.99
C HIS A 30 30.43 -14.60 -3.80
N SER A 31 29.21 -15.07 -4.00
CA SER A 31 28.37 -15.63 -2.93
C SER A 31 27.18 -16.36 -3.54
N GLU A 32 27.34 -17.65 -3.84
CA GLU A 32 26.24 -18.55 -4.23
C GLU A 32 25.02 -18.35 -3.31
N SER A 33 25.27 -18.15 -2.00
CA SER A 33 24.24 -17.90 -1.00
C SER A 33 23.42 -16.63 -1.27
N PHE A 34 24.04 -15.50 -1.65
CA PHE A 34 23.32 -14.25 -1.95
C PHE A 34 22.41 -14.38 -3.17
N TYR A 35 22.87 -15.11 -4.19
CA TYR A 35 22.08 -15.44 -5.37
C TYR A 35 20.82 -16.23 -4.99
N TYR A 36 20.98 -17.33 -4.22
CA TYR A 36 19.85 -18.14 -3.77
C TYR A 36 18.89 -17.39 -2.82
N TYR A 37 19.39 -16.55 -1.90
CA TYR A 37 18.54 -15.74 -1.02
C TYR A 37 17.74 -14.68 -1.78
N THR A 38 18.38 -14.00 -2.74
CA THR A 38 17.70 -12.99 -3.57
C THR A 38 16.60 -13.66 -4.40
N LEU A 39 16.86 -14.85 -4.95
CA LEU A 39 15.90 -15.63 -5.71
C LEU A 39 14.76 -16.22 -4.87
N MET A 40 15.08 -16.76 -3.69
CA MET A 40 14.08 -17.19 -2.71
C MET A 40 13.19 -16.03 -2.24
N GLY A 41 13.66 -14.79 -2.26
CA GLY A 41 12.83 -13.61 -2.00
C GLY A 41 12.00 -13.17 -3.20
N LEU A 42 12.59 -13.17 -4.40
CA LEU A 42 11.98 -12.62 -5.61
C LEU A 42 10.78 -13.44 -6.11
N ILE A 43 10.88 -14.77 -6.09
CA ILE A 43 9.81 -15.65 -6.59
C ILE A 43 8.54 -15.53 -5.72
N PRO A 44 8.61 -15.63 -4.38
CA PRO A 44 7.50 -15.30 -3.52
C PRO A 44 7.05 -13.87 -3.73
N ALA A 45 7.93 -12.87 -3.75
CA ALA A 45 7.52 -11.47 -3.91
C ALA A 45 6.70 -11.22 -5.19
N LEU A 46 7.05 -11.85 -6.31
CA LEU A 46 6.32 -11.74 -7.59
C LEU A 46 4.96 -12.46 -7.54
N LEU A 47 4.91 -13.67 -6.95
CA LEU A 47 3.67 -14.42 -6.79
C LEU A 47 2.73 -13.74 -5.78
N PHE A 48 3.30 -13.24 -4.67
CA PHE A 48 2.59 -12.48 -3.64
C PHE A 48 2.04 -11.19 -4.23
N ARG A 49 2.82 -10.46 -5.02
CA ARG A 49 2.35 -9.25 -5.71
C ARG A 49 1.10 -9.52 -6.54
N GLU A 50 1.03 -10.63 -7.27
CA GLU A 50 -0.10 -10.93 -8.14
C GLU A 50 -1.35 -11.38 -7.37
N VAL A 51 -1.17 -12.28 -6.39
CA VAL A 51 -2.26 -12.78 -5.53
C VAL A 51 -2.83 -11.64 -4.69
N TRP A 52 -1.95 -10.85 -4.07
CA TRP A 52 -2.37 -9.72 -3.25
C TRP A 52 -2.96 -8.60 -4.07
N ARG A 53 -2.52 -8.39 -5.32
CA ARG A 53 -3.16 -7.38 -6.18
C ARG A 53 -4.63 -7.67 -6.39
N LYS A 54 -5.01 -8.92 -6.69
CA LYS A 54 -6.41 -9.31 -6.84
C LYS A 54 -7.18 -9.14 -5.55
N MET A 55 -6.65 -9.68 -4.45
CA MET A 55 -7.27 -9.57 -3.12
C MET A 55 -7.44 -8.10 -2.69
N PHE A 56 -6.44 -7.25 -2.91
CA PHE A 56 -6.52 -5.82 -2.62
C PHE A 56 -7.52 -5.09 -3.53
N ASP A 57 -7.60 -5.45 -4.81
CA ASP A 57 -8.55 -4.84 -5.74
C ASP A 57 -9.99 -5.25 -5.40
N GLU A 58 -10.24 -6.51 -5.01
CA GLU A 58 -11.54 -6.99 -4.51
C GLU A 58 -11.92 -6.32 -3.20
N TRP A 59 -11.02 -6.32 -2.21
CA TRP A 59 -11.23 -5.63 -0.93
C TRP A 59 -11.50 -4.14 -1.14
N PHE A 60 -10.72 -3.50 -2.01
CA PHE A 60 -10.91 -2.09 -2.36
C PHE A 60 -12.25 -1.87 -3.04
N TYR A 61 -12.65 -2.73 -3.97
CA TYR A 61 -13.92 -2.61 -4.69
C TYR A 61 -15.10 -2.70 -3.74
N GLU A 62 -15.16 -3.73 -2.89
CA GLU A 62 -16.25 -3.91 -1.91
C GLU A 62 -16.29 -2.75 -0.90
N ARG A 63 -15.12 -2.36 -0.38
CA ARG A 63 -15.03 -1.23 0.55
C ARG A 63 -15.45 0.08 -0.11
N TRP A 64 -14.95 0.39 -1.30
CA TRP A 64 -15.26 1.65 -1.97
C TRP A 64 -16.71 1.69 -2.47
N LYS A 65 -17.29 0.56 -2.87
CA LYS A 65 -18.70 0.45 -3.25
C LYS A 65 -19.64 0.90 -2.13
N THR A 66 -19.32 0.59 -0.88
CA THR A 66 -20.09 1.04 0.29
C THR A 66 -19.76 2.47 0.70
N GLU A 67 -18.51 2.91 0.54
CA GLU A 67 -18.05 4.24 0.98
C GLU A 67 -18.34 5.36 -0.03
N ARG A 68 -18.46 5.08 -1.34
CA ARG A 68 -18.55 6.11 -2.40
C ARG A 68 -19.77 7.03 -2.31
N ASN A 69 -20.87 6.53 -1.77
CA ASN A 69 -22.13 7.26 -1.65
C ASN A 69 -22.21 8.09 -0.37
N LYS A 70 -21.19 8.01 0.50
CA LYS A 70 -21.16 8.78 1.74
C LYS A 70 -20.94 10.27 1.46
N PRO A 71 -21.45 11.15 2.33
CA PRO A 71 -21.30 12.59 2.16
C PRO A 71 -19.82 12.99 2.20
N MET A 72 -19.49 14.12 1.57
CA MET A 72 -18.11 14.62 1.52
C MET A 72 -17.52 14.84 2.92
N THR A 73 -18.35 15.23 3.88
CA THR A 73 -17.99 15.38 5.30
C THR A 73 -17.46 14.08 5.92
N TYR A 74 -17.98 12.92 5.50
CA TYR A 74 -17.46 11.62 5.95
C TYR A 74 -16.04 11.38 5.44
N HIS A 75 -15.77 11.67 4.17
CA HIS A 75 -14.43 11.51 3.60
C HIS A 75 -13.44 12.50 4.20
N TYR A 76 -13.89 13.72 4.48
CA TYR A 76 -13.10 14.73 5.19
C TYR A 76 -12.74 14.26 6.61
N ALA A 77 -13.74 13.83 7.39
CA ALA A 77 -13.52 13.32 8.74
C ALA A 77 -12.62 12.08 8.76
N LYS A 78 -12.80 11.16 7.82
CA LYS A 78 -11.94 9.97 7.65
C LYS A 78 -10.50 10.36 7.30
N GLY A 79 -10.32 11.33 6.38
CA GLY A 79 -9.00 11.87 6.04
C GLY A 79 -8.33 12.54 7.24
N ALA A 80 -9.07 13.35 7.99
CA ALA A 80 -8.60 14.00 9.21
C ALA A 80 -8.19 12.97 10.28
N ALA A 81 -9.00 11.93 10.51
CA ALA A 81 -8.68 10.87 11.46
C ALA A 81 -7.43 10.07 11.07
N ILE A 82 -7.28 9.73 9.79
CA ILE A 82 -6.07 9.05 9.28
C ILE A 82 -4.85 9.97 9.40
N GLY A 83 -5.00 11.24 9.06
CA GLY A 83 -3.94 12.25 9.22
C GLY A 83 -3.50 12.40 10.67
N LEU A 84 -4.44 12.50 11.61
CA LEU A 84 -4.18 12.51 13.05
C LEU A 84 -3.40 11.26 13.49
N GLY A 85 -3.86 10.07 13.09
CA GLY A 85 -3.20 8.82 13.44
C GLY A 85 -1.76 8.76 12.91
N LEU A 86 -1.54 9.14 11.65
CA LEU A 86 -0.21 9.13 11.05
C LEU A 86 0.73 10.14 11.72
N ILE A 87 0.27 11.38 11.93
CA ILE A 87 1.08 12.40 12.59
C ILE A 87 1.41 11.97 14.02
N PHE A 88 0.43 11.42 14.75
CA PHE A 88 0.65 10.92 16.10
C PHE A 88 1.68 9.80 16.14
N ILE A 89 1.60 8.82 15.23
CA ILE A 89 2.56 7.72 15.14
C ILE A 89 3.96 8.25 14.80
N VAL A 90 4.09 9.09 13.78
CA VAL A 90 5.39 9.61 13.33
C VAL A 90 6.01 10.52 14.38
N ALA A 91 5.24 11.42 14.98
CA ALA A 91 5.71 12.31 16.03
C ALA A 91 6.10 11.53 17.28
N SER A 92 5.27 10.57 17.70
CA SER A 92 5.58 9.70 18.85
C SER A 92 6.84 8.88 18.64
N TRP A 93 6.99 8.29 17.45
CA TRP A 93 8.18 7.53 17.11
C TRP A 93 9.43 8.40 17.13
N TYR A 94 9.38 9.57 16.50
CA TYR A 94 10.48 10.52 16.47
C TYR A 94 10.87 10.95 17.89
N GLN A 95 9.91 11.37 18.71
CA GLN A 95 10.16 11.83 20.08
C GLN A 95 10.68 10.73 20.99
N TYR A 96 10.22 9.49 20.80
CA TYR A 96 10.73 8.34 21.52
C TYR A 96 12.19 8.03 21.16
N VAL A 97 12.50 7.99 19.86
CA VAL A 97 13.85 7.63 19.37
C VAL A 97 14.89 8.70 19.69
N PHE A 98 14.56 9.98 19.50
CA PHE A 98 15.54 11.07 19.61
C PHE A 98 15.57 11.73 20.99
N ASN A 99 14.44 11.79 21.69
CA ASN A 99 14.32 12.52 22.95
C ASN A 99 13.94 11.61 24.14
N GLY A 100 13.74 10.31 23.92
CA GLY A 100 13.33 9.36 24.96
C GLY A 100 11.93 9.63 25.53
N LEU A 101 11.13 10.47 24.88
CA LEU A 101 9.82 10.88 25.37
C LEU A 101 8.74 9.89 24.90
N THR A 102 7.90 9.47 25.85
CA THR A 102 6.74 8.64 25.51
C THR A 102 5.62 9.49 24.89
N PRO A 103 4.65 8.89 24.19
CA PRO A 103 3.49 9.62 23.68
C PRO A 103 2.74 10.41 24.76
N TRP A 104 2.74 9.89 25.99
CA TRP A 104 2.13 10.54 27.16
C TRP A 104 2.90 11.79 27.58
N ASP A 105 4.23 11.73 27.56
CA ASP A 105 5.08 12.88 27.87
C ASP A 105 4.89 14.02 26.86
N ILE A 106 4.73 13.68 25.58
CA ILE A 106 4.47 14.67 24.52
C ILE A 106 3.14 15.39 24.78
N ILE A 107 2.10 14.65 25.16
CA ILE A 107 0.77 15.21 25.41
C ILE A 107 0.80 16.19 26.58
N ILE A 108 1.46 15.81 27.68
CA ILE A 108 1.52 16.62 28.91
C ILE A 108 2.43 17.84 28.74
N ARG A 109 3.51 17.71 27.95
CA ARG A 109 4.49 18.80 27.76
C ARG A 109 4.07 19.80 26.69
N LEU A 110 3.04 19.50 25.89
CA LEU A 110 2.54 20.43 24.89
C LEU A 110 1.80 21.58 25.58
N SER A 111 2.18 22.82 25.25
CA SER A 111 1.48 24.00 25.76
C SER A 111 0.07 24.10 25.18
N ASP A 112 -0.83 24.81 25.88
CA ASP A 112 -2.19 25.07 25.41
C ASP A 112 -2.20 25.74 24.02
N VAL A 113 -1.25 26.65 23.78
CA VAL A 113 -1.06 27.30 22.47
C VAL A 113 -0.60 26.28 21.43
N GLY A 114 0.28 25.34 21.80
CA GLY A 114 0.70 24.24 20.93
C GLY A 114 -0.46 23.35 20.51
N TRP A 115 -1.33 22.98 21.46
CA TRP A 115 -2.56 22.24 21.18
C TRP A 115 -3.53 23.01 20.28
N ALA A 116 -3.72 24.31 20.56
CA ALA A 116 -4.60 25.18 19.82
C ALA A 116 -4.17 25.40 18.36
N LEU A 117 -2.87 25.32 18.05
CA LEU A 117 -2.36 25.40 16.68
C LEU A 117 -2.33 24.03 15.99
N MET A 118 -1.96 22.98 16.73
CA MET A 118 -1.79 21.64 16.17
C MET A 118 -3.12 21.01 15.76
N ILE A 119 -4.16 21.08 16.59
CA ILE A 119 -5.45 20.43 16.30
C ILE A 119 -6.08 20.98 15.00
N PRO A 120 -6.25 22.30 14.82
CA PRO A 120 -6.82 22.84 13.58
C PRO A 120 -5.95 22.54 12.36
N ALA A 121 -4.61 22.63 12.48
CA ALA A 121 -3.70 22.32 11.38
C ALA A 121 -3.89 20.88 10.90
N ILE A 122 -4.01 19.92 11.82
CA ILE A 122 -4.22 18.53 11.44
C ILE A 122 -5.62 18.30 10.86
N LEU A 123 -6.66 18.90 11.44
CA LEU A 123 -8.01 18.77 10.91
C LEU A 123 -8.14 19.32 9.49
N ILE A 124 -7.50 20.46 9.21
CA ILE A 124 -7.49 21.09 7.89
C ILE A 124 -6.66 20.25 6.91
N LEU A 125 -5.40 19.93 7.24
CA LEU A 125 -4.51 19.20 6.34
C LEU A 125 -4.98 17.76 6.09
N GLY A 126 -5.38 17.04 7.13
CA GLY A 126 -5.92 15.68 7.00
C GLY A 126 -7.27 15.66 6.28
N GLY A 127 -8.11 16.67 6.52
CA GLY A 127 -9.37 16.84 5.80
C GLY A 127 -9.17 17.11 4.30
N LEU A 128 -8.19 17.94 3.93
CA LEU A 128 -7.80 18.18 2.54
C LEU A 128 -7.31 16.90 1.86
N LEU A 129 -6.54 16.05 2.56
CA LEU A 129 -6.16 14.73 2.04
C LEU A 129 -7.39 13.87 1.73
N GLY A 130 -8.38 13.85 2.63
CA GLY A 130 -9.65 13.15 2.39
C GLY A 130 -10.40 13.69 1.17
N TRP A 131 -10.36 15.02 0.96
CA TRP A 131 -10.97 15.66 -0.19
C TRP A 131 -10.29 15.25 -1.50
N ILE A 132 -8.96 15.39 -1.57
CA ILE A 132 -8.16 15.10 -2.77
C ILE A 132 -8.21 13.61 -3.11
N GLN A 133 -8.31 12.74 -2.11
CA GLN A 133 -8.37 11.30 -2.34
C GLN A 133 -9.65 10.86 -3.05
N LYS A 134 -10.82 11.47 -2.77
CA LYS A 134 -12.09 10.98 -3.33
C LYS A 134 -12.10 10.91 -4.87
N PRO A 135 -11.71 11.95 -5.63
CA PRO A 135 -11.60 11.86 -7.09
C PRO A 135 -10.61 10.80 -7.57
N SER A 136 -9.47 10.64 -6.87
CA SER A 136 -8.46 9.64 -7.21
C SER A 136 -8.98 8.21 -7.01
N GLN A 137 -9.65 7.97 -5.89
CA GLN A 137 -10.27 6.68 -5.58
C GLN A 137 -11.39 6.33 -6.54
N GLU A 138 -12.20 7.31 -6.99
CA GLU A 138 -13.23 7.08 -7.99
C GLU A 138 -12.64 6.66 -9.34
N ARG A 139 -11.52 7.28 -9.75
CA ARG A 139 -10.78 6.86 -10.96
C ARG A 139 -10.25 5.43 -10.81
N ARG A 140 -9.74 5.06 -9.64
CA ARG A 140 -9.29 3.69 -9.35
C ARG A 140 -10.45 2.70 -9.39
N PHE A 141 -11.59 3.05 -8.80
CA PHE A 141 -12.79 2.20 -8.79
C PHE A 141 -13.25 1.83 -10.19
N ARG A 142 -13.37 2.80 -11.10
CA ARG A 142 -13.74 2.53 -12.51
C ARG A 142 -12.75 1.60 -13.22
N LYS A 143 -11.45 1.72 -12.92
CA LYS A 143 -10.42 0.83 -13.49
C LYS A 143 -10.56 -0.60 -12.95
N VAL A 144 -10.81 -0.76 -11.66
CA VAL A 144 -11.01 -2.08 -11.03
C VAL A 144 -12.31 -2.71 -11.51
N GLU A 145 -13.40 -1.94 -11.58
CA GLU A 145 -14.70 -2.38 -12.10
C GLU A 145 -14.59 -2.91 -13.53
N LYS A 146 -13.91 -2.18 -14.42
CA LYS A 146 -13.66 -2.63 -15.79
C LYS A 146 -12.87 -3.94 -15.85
N ARG A 147 -11.82 -4.08 -15.03
CA ARG A 147 -11.01 -5.31 -14.96
C ARG A 147 -11.82 -6.51 -14.48
N MET A 148 -12.67 -6.32 -13.47
CA MET A 148 -13.55 -7.36 -12.95
C MET A 148 -14.60 -7.81 -13.97
N ALA A 149 -15.17 -6.87 -14.75
CA ALA A 149 -16.08 -7.21 -15.84
C ALA A 149 -15.39 -8.03 -16.94
N GLU A 150 -14.19 -7.61 -17.36
CA GLU A 150 -13.39 -8.34 -18.37
C GLU A 150 -12.95 -9.73 -17.92
N ASP A 151 -12.74 -9.94 -16.61
CA ASP A 151 -12.37 -11.26 -16.08
C ASP A 151 -13.58 -12.20 -16.04
N LYS A 152 -14.79 -11.69 -15.75
CA LYS A 152 -16.06 -12.45 -15.81
C LYS A 152 -16.46 -12.89 -17.20
N GLU A 153 -16.15 -12.12 -18.25
CA GLU A 153 -16.40 -12.52 -19.64
C GLU A 153 -15.44 -13.60 -20.16
N LYS A 154 -14.33 -13.86 -19.44
CA LYS A 154 -13.29 -14.81 -19.83
C LYS A 154 -13.36 -16.14 -19.07
N ASP A 155 -14.31 -16.28 -18.16
CA ASP A 155 -14.59 -17.49 -17.38
C ASP A 155 -15.91 -18.11 -17.87
#